data_AF-A0A3B9FIR8-F1
#
_entry.id   AF-A0A3B9FIR8-F1
#
_cell.length_a   1.000
_cell.length_b   1.000
_cell.length_c   1.000
_cell.angle_alpha   90.00
_cell.angle_beta   90.00
_cell.angle_gamma   90.00
#
_symmetry.space_group_name_H-M   'P 1'
#
loop_
_entity.id
_entity.type
_entity.pdbx_description
1 polymer ?
#
loop_
_entity_poly.entity_id
_entity_poly.type
_entity_poly.pdbx_seq_one_letter_code
_entity_poly.pdbx_strand_id
1 'polypeptide(L)'
;MSTNNASAEAEAITDEFGFFDDWEDRYQMLIDQGRKLPPIPEQYRNDEFRLRGCQSVVYFAAERGDDDKITFMAQSDAAIVQGLVALLLRVYSG
;
A
#
# COMPACT_ATOMS: atom_id res chain seq x y z
N MET A 1 4.10 21.55 -12.53
CA MET A 1 5.12 20.53 -12.27
C MET A 1 4.84 20.00 -10.87
N SER A 2 4.03 18.95 -10.74
CA SER A 2 3.70 18.36 -9.44
C SER A 2 4.96 17.67 -8.91
N THR A 3 5.56 18.23 -7.87
CA THR A 3 6.64 17.60 -7.11
C THR A 3 6.09 16.32 -6.52
N ASN A 4 6.48 15.19 -7.12
CA ASN A 4 6.24 13.87 -6.57
C ASN A 4 6.92 13.81 -5.19
N ASN A 5 6.14 13.72 -4.12
CA ASN A 5 6.60 13.77 -2.73
C ASN A 5 7.06 12.39 -2.22
N ALA A 6 7.22 11.40 -3.11
CA ALA A 6 7.57 10.04 -2.77
C ALA A 6 8.77 9.93 -1.80
N SER A 7 9.80 10.78 -1.96
CA SER A 7 10.93 10.83 -1.03
C SER A 7 10.53 11.31 0.37
N ALA A 8 9.70 12.35 0.46
CA ALA A 8 9.23 12.89 1.73
C ALA A 8 8.30 11.90 2.46
N GLU A 9 7.43 11.20 1.74
CA GLU A 9 6.61 10.13 2.33
C GLU A 9 7.45 8.94 2.79
N ALA A 10 8.46 8.55 2.02
CA ALA A 10 9.38 7.48 2.41
C ALA A 10 10.21 7.85 3.66
N GLU A 11 10.67 9.09 3.76
CA GLU A 11 11.32 9.64 4.96
C GLU A 11 10.37 9.62 6.16
N ALA A 12 9.13 10.10 6.00
CA ALA A 12 8.13 10.07 7.07
C ALA A 12 7.82 8.64 7.55
N ILE A 13 7.70 7.67 6.64
CA ILE A 13 7.55 6.26 7.00
C ILE A 13 8.78 5.77 7.79
N THR A 14 9.99 6.13 7.36
CA THR A 14 11.22 5.72 8.05
C THR A 14 11.26 6.28 9.47
N ASP A 15 10.92 7.55 9.65
CA ASP A 15 10.86 8.21 10.96
C ASP A 15 9.79 7.55 11.85
N GLU A 16 8.58 7.32 11.32
CA GLU A 16 7.48 6.67 12.06
C GLU A 16 7.86 5.28 12.58
N PHE A 17 8.49 4.44 11.75
CA PHE A 17 8.96 3.12 12.15
C PHE A 17 10.21 3.18 13.05
N GLY A 18 11.01 4.25 12.92
CA GLY A 18 12.21 4.51 13.70
C GLY A 18 11.95 4.84 15.17
N PHE A 19 10.73 5.25 15.54
CA PHE A 19 10.35 5.46 16.95
C PHE A 19 10.29 4.17 17.78
N PHE A 20 10.15 3.02 17.14
CA PHE A 20 10.07 1.73 17.81
C PHE A 20 11.45 1.09 17.89
N ASP A 21 11.88 0.70 19.09
CA ASP A 21 13.13 -0.03 19.31
C ASP A 21 12.98 -1.53 19.04
N ASP A 22 11.80 -2.10 19.30
CA ASP A 22 11.49 -3.51 19.10
C ASP A 22 10.98 -3.80 17.68
N TRP A 23 11.43 -4.92 17.12
CA TRP A 23 10.96 -5.42 15.83
C TRP A 23 9.50 -5.88 15.88
N GLU A 24 9.01 -6.37 17.03
CA GLU A 24 7.62 -6.79 17.20
C GLU A 24 6.66 -5.61 17.03
N ASP A 25 7.01 -4.46 17.60
CA ASP A 25 6.21 -3.23 17.49
C ASP A 25 6.20 -2.70 16.05
N ARG A 26 7.35 -2.69 15.37
CA ARG A 26 7.44 -2.33 13.94
C ARG A 26 6.59 -3.26 13.08
N TYR A 27 6.62 -4.55 13.38
CA TYR A 27 5.82 -5.55 12.69
C TYR A 27 4.32 -5.30 12.91
N GLN A 28 3.90 -5.03 14.15
CA GLN A 28 2.51 -4.74 14.47
C GLN A 28 2.03 -3.44 13.79
N MET A 29 2.86 -2.40 13.78
CA MET A 29 2.58 -1.16 13.05
C MET A 29 2.37 -1.42 11.55
N LEU A 30 3.21 -2.25 10.91
CA LEU A 30 3.05 -2.62 9.50
C LEU A 30 1.70 -3.27 9.23
N ILE A 31 1.27 -4.20 10.08
CA ILE A 31 -0.05 -4.84 9.98
C ILE A 31 -1.17 -3.80 10.12
N ASP A 32 -1.02 -2.87 11.05
CA ASP A 32 -2.03 -1.83 11.29
C ASP A 32 -2.13 -0.83 10.14
N GLN A 33 -1.03 -0.54 9.42
CA GLN A 33 -1.11 0.21 8.16
C GLN A 33 -1.93 -0.53 7.10
N GLY A 34 -1.72 -1.84 6.97
CA GLY A 34 -2.48 -2.68 6.05
C GLY A 34 -3.99 -2.71 6.34
N ARG A 35 -4.37 -2.69 7.63
CA ARG A 35 -5.77 -2.68 8.10
C ARG A 35 -6.51 -1.37 7.81
N LYS A 36 -5.78 -0.26 7.66
CA LYS A 36 -6.36 1.06 7.33
C LYS A 36 -6.74 1.18 5.86
N LEU A 37 -6.24 0.28 5.00
CA LEU A 37 -6.58 0.32 3.59
C LEU A 37 -8.07 0.08 3.36
N PRO A 38 -8.72 0.87 2.49
CA PRO A 38 -10.09 0.61 2.11
C PRO A 38 -10.19 -0.76 1.40
N PRO A 39 -11.34 -1.45 1.50
CA PRO A 39 -11.56 -2.66 0.74
C PRO A 39 -11.50 -2.35 -0.76
N ILE A 40 -10.88 -3.25 -1.53
CA ILE A 40 -10.86 -3.11 -2.98
C ILE A 40 -12.29 -3.33 -3.54
N PRO A 41 -12.75 -2.50 -4.49
CA PRO A 41 -14.02 -2.73 -5.17
C PRO A 41 -14.11 -4.11 -5.82
N GLU A 42 -15.30 -4.72 -5.79
CA GLU A 42 -15.51 -6.10 -6.28
C GLU A 42 -15.16 -6.26 -7.77
N GLN A 43 -15.31 -5.19 -8.57
CA GLN A 43 -14.93 -5.21 -10.00
C GLN A 43 -13.43 -5.51 -10.23
N TYR A 44 -12.59 -5.23 -9.24
CA TYR A 44 -11.15 -5.50 -9.27
C TYR A 44 -10.77 -6.82 -8.60
N ARG A 45 -11.72 -7.58 -8.07
CA ARG A 45 -11.49 -8.88 -7.43
C ARG A 45 -11.61 -10.02 -8.44
N ASN A 46 -10.78 -9.99 -9.48
CA ASN A 46 -10.75 -11.02 -10.51
C ASN A 46 -9.31 -11.28 -10.99
N ASP A 47 -9.12 -12.31 -11.82
CA ASP A 47 -7.79 -12.76 -12.27
C ASP A 47 -7.04 -11.75 -13.17
N GLU A 48 -7.72 -10.76 -13.74
CA GLU A 48 -7.08 -9.68 -14.52
C GLU A 48 -6.27 -8.75 -13.62
N PHE A 49 -6.82 -8.43 -12.44
CA PHE A 49 -6.20 -7.54 -11.45
C PHE A 49 -5.37 -8.31 -10.42
N ARG A 50 -5.27 -9.64 -10.55
CA ARG A 50 -4.50 -10.48 -9.65
C ARG A 50 -3.01 -10.48 -10.02
N LEU A 51 -2.15 -10.09 -9.09
CA LEU A 51 -0.70 -10.20 -9.27
C LEU A 51 -0.27 -11.67 -9.31
N ARG A 52 0.51 -12.02 -10.33
CA ARG A 52 1.07 -13.37 -10.51
C ARG A 52 2.48 -13.44 -9.92
N GLY A 53 2.83 -14.59 -9.35
CA GLY A 53 4.17 -14.83 -8.79
C GLY A 53 4.29 -14.53 -7.29
N CYS A 54 3.25 -14.00 -6.65
CA CYS A 54 3.17 -13.90 -5.19
C CYS A 54 2.67 -15.22 -4.59
N GLN A 55 3.21 -15.60 -3.42
CA GLN A 55 2.70 -16.73 -2.64
C GLN A 55 1.30 -16.42 -2.07
N SER A 56 1.07 -15.15 -1.70
CA SER A 56 -0.22 -14.61 -1.28
C SER A 56 -1.04 -14.14 -2.49
N VAL A 57 -2.37 -14.13 -2.35
CA VAL A 57 -3.26 -13.52 -3.33
C VAL A 57 -3.23 -12.01 -3.14
N VAL A 58 -2.83 -11.27 -4.17
CA VAL A 58 -2.88 -9.80 -4.19
C VAL A 58 -3.68 -9.34 -5.39
N TYR A 59 -4.73 -8.57 -5.16
CA TYR A 59 -5.42 -7.78 -6.18
C TYR A 59 -4.86 -6.38 -6.18
N PHE A 60 -4.58 -5.83 -7.36
CA PHE A 60 -4.00 -4.51 -7.54
C PHE A 60 -4.65 -3.80 -8.73
N ALA A 61 -5.15 -2.59 -8.51
CA ALA A 61 -5.81 -1.76 -9.50
C ALA A 61 -5.26 -0.33 -9.47
N ALA A 62 -5.38 0.36 -10.60
CA ALA A 62 -4.99 1.74 -10.76
C ALA A 62 -6.09 2.48 -11.53
N GLU A 63 -6.50 3.64 -11.03
CA GLU A 63 -7.44 4.53 -11.70
C GLU A 63 -6.78 5.89 -11.91
N ARG A 64 -6.96 6.47 -13.10
CA ARG A 64 -6.51 7.84 -13.40
C ARG A 64 -7.66 8.81 -13.19
N GLY A 65 -7.49 9.75 -12.27
CA GLY A 65 -8.46 10.80 -11.98
C GLY A 65 -8.45 11.92 -13.02
N ASP A 66 -9.44 12.80 -12.92
CA ASP A 66 -9.61 13.98 -13.80
C ASP A 66 -8.47 15.00 -13.66
N ASP A 67 -7.75 14.95 -12.54
CA ASP A 67 -6.59 15.77 -12.21
C ASP A 67 -5.25 15.20 -12.71
N ASP A 68 -5.31 14.18 -13.58
CA ASP A 68 -4.16 13.46 -14.12
C ASP A 68 -3.35 12.67 -13.08
N LYS A 69 -3.92 12.43 -11.90
CA LYS A 69 -3.29 11.66 -10.83
C LYS A 69 -3.71 10.21 -10.88
N ILE A 70 -2.83 9.31 -10.44
CA ILE A 70 -3.12 7.87 -10.41
C ILE A 70 -3.40 7.49 -8.97
N THR A 71 -4.61 6.98 -8.73
CA THR A 71 -4.97 6.35 -7.46
C THR A 71 -4.79 4.85 -7.56
N PHE A 72 -4.00 4.28 -6.66
CA PHE A 72 -3.78 2.84 -6.58
C PHE A 72 -4.63 2.23 -5.47
N MET A 73 -5.15 1.02 -5.73
CA MET A 73 -5.93 0.25 -4.77
C MET A 73 -5.41 -1.18 -4.76
N ALA A 74 -5.30 -1.78 -3.59
CA ALA A 74 -4.85 -3.15 -3.49
C ALA A 74 -5.35 -3.85 -2.23
N GLN A 75 -5.49 -5.16 -2.35
CA GLN A 75 -5.89 -6.03 -1.25
C GLN A 75 -5.14 -7.36 -1.33
N SER A 76 -4.61 -7.80 -0.20
CA SER A 76 -3.90 -9.04 0.00
C SER A 76 -4.59 -9.91 1.05
N ASP A 77 -4.56 -11.23 0.86
CA ASP A 77 -5.01 -12.21 1.87
C ASP A 77 -3.99 -12.40 3.00
N ALA A 78 -2.71 -12.11 2.75
CA ALA A 78 -1.65 -12.11 3.75
C ALA A 78 -1.49 -10.73 4.39
N ALA A 79 -1.54 -10.68 5.73
CA ALA A 79 -1.52 -9.43 6.49
C ALA A 79 -0.20 -8.65 6.37
N ILE A 80 0.96 -9.34 6.31
CA ILE A 80 2.26 -8.68 6.09
C ILE A 80 2.29 -8.00 4.72
N VAL A 81 1.86 -8.73 3.69
CA VAL A 81 1.85 -8.22 2.31
C VAL A 81 0.87 -7.07 2.17
N GLN A 82 -0.29 -7.12 2.85
CA GLN A 82 -1.23 -6.00 2.95
C GLN A 82 -0.56 -4.76 3.55
N GLY A 83 0.25 -4.92 4.61
CA GLY A 83 1.01 -3.82 5.21
C GLY A 83 2.05 -3.22 4.27
N LEU A 84 2.85 -4.04 3.59
CA LEU A 84 3.86 -3.58 2.63
C LEU A 84 3.22 -2.83 1.46
N VAL A 85 2.10 -3.35 0.94
CA VAL A 85 1.30 -2.69 -0.09
C VAL A 85 0.80 -1.35 0.40
N ALA A 86 0.31 -1.23 1.64
CA ALA A 86 -0.13 0.05 2.19
C ALA A 86 0.96 1.13 2.18
N LEU A 87 2.21 0.75 2.49
CA LEU A 87 3.35 1.67 2.41
C LEU A 87 3.62 2.10 0.96
N LEU A 88 3.57 1.17 0.00
CA LEU A 88 3.76 1.50 -1.42
C LEU A 88 2.66 2.43 -1.95
N LEU A 89 1.39 2.17 -1.58
CA LEU A 89 0.27 3.03 -1.97
C LEU A 89 0.45 4.44 -1.39
N ARG A 90 0.89 4.56 -0.13
CA ARG A 90 1.16 5.87 0.50
C ARG A 90 2.24 6.67 -0.23
N VAL A 91 3.28 6.01 -0.74
CA VAL A 91 4.41 6.67 -1.42
C VAL A 91 4.07 7.07 -2.86
N TYR A 92 3.27 6.27 -3.56
CA TYR A 92 3.10 6.39 -5.02
C TYR A 92 1.69 6.79 -5.48
N SER A 93 0.67 6.77 -4.62
CA SER A 93 -0.70 7.12 -4.99
C SER A 93 -0.97 8.61 -4.85
N GLY A 94 -1.57 9.21 -5.89
CA GLY A 94 -2.07 10.58 -5.92
C GLY A 94 -1.30 11.55 -6.81
#